data_AF-A0A154PJ44-F1
#
_entry.id   AF-A0A154PJ44-F1
#
_cell.length_a   1.000
_cell.length_b   1.000
_cell.length_c   1.000
_cell.angle_alpha   90.00
_cell.angle_beta   90.00
_cell.angle_gamma   90.00
#
_symmetry.space_group_name_H-M   'P 1'
#
loop_
_entity.id
_entity.type
_entity.pdbx_description
1 polymer ?
#
loop_
_entity_poly.entity_id
_entity_poly.type
_entity_poly.pdbx_seq_one_letter_code
_entity_poly.pdbx_strand_id
1 'polypeptide(L)'
;MTKFYYIMAQLEPKYALEVQGIFNNPPETDKYATLKRELIHRLSVSQSQRIRQLLEQEEMGDRTPFHFLRHMRSLARTSVTDNFFRTLWSSRLPAMIRAIVTAQADLTLDKLAEIADQIYESTVGLTNW
;
A
#
# COMPACT_ATOMS: atom_id res chain seq x y z
N MET A 1 -35.23 8.71 -11.96
CA MET A 1 -33.76 8.60 -11.99
C MET A 1 -33.38 7.18 -11.58
N THR A 2 -32.77 6.38 -12.46
CA THR A 2 -32.49 4.96 -12.19
C THR A 2 -31.30 4.82 -11.24
N LYS A 3 -31.31 3.82 -10.34
CA LYS A 3 -30.22 3.54 -9.36
C LYS A 3 -28.81 3.57 -9.97
N PHE A 4 -28.68 3.17 -11.24
CA PHE A 4 -27.44 3.25 -12.02
C PHE A 4 -26.89 4.69 -12.13
N TYR A 5 -27.69 5.64 -12.61
CA TYR A 5 -27.25 7.04 -12.79
C TYR A 5 -26.94 7.74 -11.47
N TYR A 6 -27.65 7.39 -10.39
CA TYR A 6 -27.35 7.93 -9.05
C TYR A 6 -25.96 7.51 -8.57
N ILE A 7 -25.59 6.24 -8.72
CA ILE A 7 -24.27 5.75 -8.32
C ILE A 7 -23.19 6.34 -9.20
N MET A 8 -23.42 6.47 -10.51
CA MET A 8 -22.45 7.13 -11.39
C MET A 8 -22.14 8.56 -10.94
N ALA A 9 -23.17 9.32 -10.55
CA ALA A 9 -23.00 10.70 -10.11
C ALA A 9 -22.30 10.84 -8.74
N GLN A 10 -22.30 9.80 -7.90
CA GLN A 10 -21.71 9.82 -6.57
C GLN A 10 -20.38 9.05 -6.46
N LEU A 11 -19.95 8.40 -7.54
CA LEU A 11 -18.74 7.60 -7.51
C LEU A 11 -17.50 8.51 -7.43
N GLU A 12 -16.64 8.28 -6.44
CA GLU A 12 -15.38 9.01 -6.37
C GLU A 12 -14.53 8.78 -7.63
N PRO A 13 -13.75 9.77 -8.10
CA PRO A 13 -12.98 9.68 -9.34
C PRO A 13 -12.11 8.42 -9.42
N LYS A 14 -11.49 8.03 -8.29
CA LYS A 14 -10.62 6.85 -8.21
C LYS A 14 -11.36 5.54 -8.52
N TYR A 15 -12.64 5.43 -8.17
CA TYR A 15 -13.45 4.24 -8.44
C TYR A 15 -14.08 4.31 -9.83
N ALA A 16 -14.38 5.52 -10.32
CA ALA A 16 -14.87 5.74 -11.67
C ALA A 16 -13.84 5.33 -12.74
N LEU A 17 -12.56 5.60 -12.50
CA LEU A 17 -11.49 5.16 -13.39
C LEU A 17 -11.43 3.63 -13.52
N GLU A 18 -11.61 2.90 -12.42
CA GLU A 18 -11.57 1.43 -12.43
C GLU A 18 -12.64 0.85 -13.38
N VAL A 19 -13.87 1.41 -13.38
CA VAL A 19 -15.00 0.91 -14.18
C VAL A 19 -15.33 1.75 -15.41
N GLN A 20 -14.40 2.55 -15.91
CA GLN A 20 -14.62 3.46 -17.04
C GLN A 20 -15.19 2.77 -18.29
N GLY A 21 -14.81 1.50 -18.53
CA GLY A 21 -15.35 0.71 -19.63
C GLY A 21 -16.88 0.52 -19.58
N ILE A 22 -17.47 0.42 -18.38
CA ILE A 22 -18.93 0.31 -18.20
C ILE A 22 -19.63 1.64 -18.48
N PHE A 23 -18.95 2.78 -18.29
CA PHE A 23 -19.50 4.09 -18.65
C PHE A 23 -19.46 4.32 -20.15
N ASN A 24 -18.37 3.91 -20.81
CA ASN A 24 -18.20 4.08 -22.24
C ASN A 24 -19.10 3.14 -23.05
N ASN A 25 -19.41 1.96 -22.52
CA ASN A 25 -20.30 1.00 -23.15
C ASN A 25 -21.27 0.38 -22.12
N PRO A 26 -22.36 1.07 -21.76
CA PRO A 26 -23.29 0.60 -20.76
C PRO A 26 -24.12 -0.59 -21.30
N PRO A 27 -24.32 -1.66 -20.50
CA PRO A 27 -25.09 -2.83 -20.93
C PRO A 27 -26.57 -2.47 -21.14
N GLU A 28 -27.26 -3.15 -22.05
CA GLU A 28 -28.65 -2.86 -22.39
C GLU A 28 -29.61 -3.17 -21.23
N THR A 29 -29.36 -4.27 -20.51
CA THR A 29 -30.12 -4.72 -19.33
C THR A 29 -29.23 -4.82 -18.09
N ASP A 30 -29.85 -4.89 -16.91
CA ASP A 30 -29.17 -5.13 -15.62
C ASP A 30 -27.98 -4.19 -15.28
N LYS A 31 -28.00 -2.96 -15.83
CA LYS A 31 -26.95 -1.93 -15.66
C LYS A 31 -26.38 -1.82 -14.25
N TYR A 32 -27.26 -1.81 -13.25
CA TYR A 32 -26.87 -1.74 -11.85
C TYR A 32 -26.15 -3.01 -11.35
N ALA A 33 -26.67 -4.20 -11.68
CA ALA A 33 -26.07 -5.46 -11.25
C ALA A 33 -24.71 -5.68 -11.92
N THR A 34 -24.60 -5.35 -13.20
CA THR A 34 -23.34 -5.40 -13.96
C THR A 34 -22.32 -4.43 -13.39
N LEU A 35 -22.71 -3.16 -13.15
CA LEU A 35 -21.82 -2.17 -12.54
C LEU A 35 -21.34 -2.63 -11.15
N LYS A 36 -22.24 -3.15 -10.31
CA LYS A 36 -21.88 -3.65 -8.97
C LYS A 36 -20.88 -4.80 -9.05
N ARG A 37 -21.12 -5.78 -9.93
CA ARG A 37 -20.22 -6.93 -10.11
C ARG A 37 -18.85 -6.50 -10.59
N GLU A 38 -18.82 -5.60 -11.57
CA GLU A 38 -17.57 -5.09 -12.15
C GLU A 38 -16.77 -4.27 -11.15
N LEU A 39 -17.44 -3.40 -10.36
CA LEU A 39 -16.79 -2.67 -9.27
C LEU A 39 -16.14 -3.62 -8.27
N ILE A 40 -16.87 -4.64 -7.82
CA ILE A 40 -16.32 -5.63 -6.89
C ILE A 40 -15.11 -6.33 -7.52
N HIS A 41 -15.27 -6.84 -8.74
CA HIS A 41 -14.20 -7.57 -9.44
C HIS A 41 -12.93 -6.72 -9.58
N ARG A 42 -13.04 -5.50 -10.10
CA ARG A 42 -11.88 -4.64 -10.35
C ARG A 42 -11.20 -4.16 -9.08
N LEU A 43 -11.97 -3.83 -8.06
CA LEU A 43 -11.41 -3.44 -6.76
C LEU A 43 -10.71 -4.62 -6.09
N SER A 44 -11.25 -5.83 -6.19
CA SER A 44 -10.58 -7.05 -5.71
C SER A 44 -9.25 -7.30 -6.44
N VAL A 45 -9.24 -7.23 -7.77
CA VAL A 45 -8.00 -7.37 -8.57
C VAL A 45 -6.97 -6.31 -8.18
N SER A 46 -7.39 -5.03 -8.07
CA SER A 46 -6.53 -3.91 -7.63
C SER A 46 -5.95 -4.15 -6.24
N GLN A 47 -6.72 -4.70 -5.30
CA GLN A 47 -6.20 -5.08 -3.97
C GLN A 47 -5.17 -6.22 -4.05
N SER A 48 -5.46 -7.29 -4.79
CA SER A 48 -4.52 -8.42 -4.95
C SER A 48 -3.21 -7.97 -5.59
N GLN A 49 -3.25 -7.09 -6.58
CA GLN A 49 -2.06 -6.50 -7.20
C GLN A 49 -1.23 -5.70 -6.20
N ARG A 50 -1.87 -4.87 -5.35
CA ARG A 50 -1.16 -4.11 -4.31
C ARG A 50 -0.51 -5.01 -3.26
N ILE A 51 -1.20 -6.07 -2.82
CA ILE A 51 -0.63 -7.05 -1.90
C ILE A 51 0.57 -7.75 -2.55
N ARG A 52 0.45 -8.14 -3.82
CA ARG A 52 1.53 -8.76 -4.57
C ARG A 52 2.74 -7.83 -4.71
N GLN A 53 2.50 -6.55 -5.07
CA GLN A 53 3.55 -5.53 -5.11
C GLN A 53 4.25 -5.41 -3.75
N LEU A 54 3.46 -5.31 -2.67
CA LEU A 54 4.00 -5.21 -1.32
C LEU A 54 4.87 -6.42 -0.95
N LEU A 55 4.50 -7.64 -1.35
CA LEU A 55 5.19 -8.89 -1.00
C LEU A 55 6.39 -9.22 -1.89
N GLU A 56 6.30 -8.95 -3.19
CA GLU A 56 7.26 -9.43 -4.19
C GLU A 56 8.15 -8.33 -4.77
N GLN A 57 7.70 -7.06 -4.77
CA GLN A 57 8.31 -6.01 -5.58
C GLN A 57 8.88 -4.84 -4.77
N GLU A 58 8.40 -4.62 -3.54
CA GLU A 58 8.85 -3.49 -2.73
C GLU A 58 10.20 -3.75 -2.05
N GLU A 59 11.20 -2.94 -2.36
CA GLU A 59 12.51 -2.93 -1.71
C GLU A 59 12.81 -1.55 -1.13
N MET A 60 13.65 -1.45 -0.10
CA MET A 60 13.95 -0.16 0.53
C MET A 60 14.60 0.83 -0.45
N GLY A 61 15.57 0.38 -1.24
CA GLY A 61 16.36 1.23 -2.14
C GLY A 61 17.12 2.31 -1.36
N ASP A 62 17.22 3.51 -1.93
CA ASP A 62 17.89 4.67 -1.31
C ASP A 62 17.01 5.43 -0.29
N ARG A 63 15.77 4.96 -0.07
CA ARG A 63 14.81 5.59 0.85
C ARG A 63 15.27 5.37 2.29
N THR A 64 14.99 6.33 3.17
CA THR A 64 15.16 6.10 4.61
C THR A 64 14.19 5.00 5.09
N PRO A 65 14.55 4.23 6.14
CA PRO A 65 13.67 3.21 6.71
C PRO A 65 12.24 3.71 7.01
N PHE A 66 12.07 4.92 7.54
CA PHE A 66 10.79 5.56 7.81
C PHE A 66 9.99 5.85 6.54
N HIS A 67 10.62 6.43 5.53
CA HIS A 67 9.96 6.67 4.25
C HIS A 67 9.53 5.37 3.59
N PHE A 68 10.35 4.32 3.67
CA PHE A 68 10.00 3.01 3.16
C PHE A 68 8.79 2.41 3.90
N LEU A 69 8.76 2.46 5.23
CA LEU A 69 7.61 2.00 6.02
C LEU A 69 6.32 2.74 5.66
N ARG A 70 6.39 4.07 5.55
CA ARG A 70 5.25 4.91 5.18
C ARG A 70 4.72 4.55 3.79
N HIS A 71 5.62 4.28 2.85
CA HIS A 71 5.26 3.81 1.52
C HIS A 71 4.54 2.45 1.57
N MET A 72 5.09 1.47 2.29
CA MET A 72 4.44 0.16 2.48
C MET A 72 3.02 0.28 3.06
N ARG A 73 2.84 1.12 4.09
CA ARG A 73 1.52 1.41 4.69
C ARG A 73 0.55 2.03 3.67
N SER A 74 1.04 2.93 2.82
CA SER A 74 0.22 3.58 1.78
C SER A 74 -0.30 2.58 0.73
N LEU A 75 0.50 1.55 0.38
CA LEU A 75 0.11 0.52 -0.57
C LEU A 75 -0.99 -0.40 -0.02
N ALA A 76 -0.94 -0.70 1.28
CA ALA A 76 -1.88 -1.61 1.92
C ALA A 76 -3.25 -0.99 2.26
N ARG A 77 -3.41 0.34 2.15
CA ARG A 77 -4.67 1.08 2.31
C ARG A 77 -5.58 0.55 3.45
N THR A 78 -5.01 0.30 4.64
CA THR A 78 -5.64 -0.10 5.92
C THR A 78 -5.99 -1.57 6.19
N SER A 79 -5.69 -2.53 5.29
CA SER A 79 -6.08 -3.94 5.50
C SER A 79 -5.03 -4.83 6.18
N VAL A 80 -3.94 -4.26 6.71
CA VAL A 80 -2.75 -5.01 7.17
C VAL A 80 -2.34 -4.55 8.56
N THR A 81 -1.90 -5.48 9.41
CA THR A 81 -1.53 -5.21 10.81
C THR A 81 -0.12 -4.65 10.93
N ASP A 82 0.14 -3.88 11.99
CA ASP A 82 1.48 -3.38 12.31
C ASP A 82 2.49 -4.49 12.55
N ASN A 83 2.08 -5.65 13.08
CA ASN A 83 2.96 -6.80 13.21
C ASN A 83 3.43 -7.34 11.86
N PHE A 84 2.53 -7.40 10.87
CA PHE A 84 2.93 -7.80 9.52
C PHE A 84 3.92 -6.79 8.93
N PHE A 85 3.65 -5.48 9.07
CA PHE A 85 4.59 -4.46 8.61
C PHE A 85 5.93 -4.57 9.32
N ARG A 86 5.95 -4.80 10.64
CA ARG A 86 7.18 -4.99 11.40
C ARG A 86 8.00 -6.14 10.81
N THR A 87 7.40 -7.30 10.58
CA THR A 87 8.11 -8.45 9.98
C THR A 87 8.63 -8.14 8.58
N LEU A 88 7.77 -7.64 7.70
CA LEU A 88 8.11 -7.43 6.28
C LEU A 88 9.09 -6.27 6.08
N TRP A 89 8.90 -5.17 6.81
CA TRP A 89 9.80 -4.02 6.77
C TRP A 89 11.18 -4.41 7.30
N SER A 90 11.24 -5.02 8.50
CA SER A 90 12.51 -5.42 9.12
C SER A 90 13.31 -6.40 8.25
N SER A 91 12.65 -7.33 7.56
CA SER A 91 13.35 -8.31 6.72
C SER A 91 14.07 -7.67 5.54
N ARG A 92 13.61 -6.50 5.09
CA ARG A 92 14.12 -5.74 3.94
C ARG A 92 15.07 -4.60 4.32
N LEU A 93 15.35 -4.40 5.60
CA LEU A 93 16.34 -3.43 6.05
C LEU A 93 17.78 -3.98 5.91
N PRO A 94 18.78 -3.10 5.79
CA PRO A 94 20.19 -3.46 5.92
C PRO A 94 20.46 -4.23 7.22
N ALA A 95 21.40 -5.17 7.18
CA ALA A 95 21.64 -6.12 8.28
C ALA A 95 21.87 -5.45 9.64
N MET A 96 22.60 -4.33 9.66
CA MET A 96 22.89 -3.58 10.90
C MET A 96 21.63 -2.98 11.52
N ILE A 97 20.81 -2.29 10.71
CA ILE A 97 19.55 -1.68 11.16
C ILE A 97 18.58 -2.77 11.60
N ARG A 98 18.49 -3.86 10.83
CA ARG A 98 17.63 -5.01 11.14
C ARG A 98 17.95 -5.63 12.51
N ALA A 99 19.22 -5.77 12.86
CA ALA A 99 19.64 -6.32 14.16
C ALA A 99 19.14 -5.46 15.33
N ILE A 100 19.26 -4.13 15.21
CA ILE A 100 18.86 -3.17 16.25
C ILE A 100 17.33 -3.15 16.40
N VAL A 101 16.62 -3.06 15.29
CA VAL A 101 15.15 -3.05 15.27
C VAL A 101 14.55 -4.33 15.85
N THR A 102 15.19 -5.48 15.59
CA THR A 102 14.75 -6.79 16.11
C THR A 102 14.98 -6.91 17.62
N ALA A 103 16.08 -6.33 18.13
CA ALA A 103 16.36 -6.30 19.56
C ALA A 103 15.37 -5.42 20.34
N GLN A 104 14.81 -4.40 19.70
CA GLN A 104 13.85 -3.45 20.28
C GLN A 104 12.39 -3.82 19.94
N ALA A 105 11.99 -5.04 20.32
CA ALA A 105 10.68 -5.60 19.99
C ALA A 105 9.50 -4.94 20.75
N ASP A 106 9.79 -4.25 21.84
CA ASP A 106 8.84 -3.57 22.72
C ASP A 106 8.41 -2.18 22.23
N LEU A 107 9.19 -1.57 21.34
CA LEU A 107 8.87 -0.25 20.78
C LEU A 107 7.77 -0.31 19.72
N THR A 108 7.07 0.81 19.55
CA THR A 108 6.13 0.98 18.43
C THR A 108 6.89 1.01 17.11
N LEU A 109 6.25 0.55 16.04
CA LEU A 109 6.87 0.50 14.72
C LEU A 109 7.30 1.89 14.22
N ASP A 110 6.57 2.94 14.59
CA ASP A 110 6.91 4.32 14.25
C ASP A 110 8.20 4.80 14.96
N LYS A 111 8.34 4.52 16.26
CA LYS A 111 9.58 4.84 17.00
C LYS A 111 10.78 4.08 16.46
N LEU A 112 10.57 2.83 16.06
CA LEU A 112 11.63 2.04 15.43
C LEU A 112 12.08 2.59 14.10
N ALA A 113 11.13 3.09 13.30
CA ALA A 113 11.43 3.72 12.04
C ALA A 113 12.25 5.00 12.23
N GLU A 114 11.94 5.80 13.26
CA GLU A 114 12.73 6.98 13.63
C GLU A 114 14.18 6.61 14.04
N ILE A 115 14.35 5.59 14.89
CA ILE A 115 15.67 5.10 15.30
C ILE A 115 16.46 4.55 14.09
N ALA A 116 15.77 3.80 13.24
CA ALA A 116 16.36 3.25 12.02
C ALA A 116 16.85 4.35 11.07
N ASP A 117 16.12 5.46 10.95
CA ASP A 117 16.52 6.63 10.15
C ASP A 117 17.78 7.29 10.72
N GLN A 118 17.87 7.50 12.03
CA GLN A 118 19.06 8.07 12.68
C GLN A 118 20.31 7.23 12.40
N ILE A 119 20.17 5.91 12.45
CA ILE A 119 21.26 4.97 12.14
C ILE A 119 21.61 5.03 10.65
N TYR A 120 20.60 5.02 9.78
CA TYR A 120 20.78 5.07 8.34
C TYR A 120 21.54 6.33 7.91
N GLU A 121 21.14 7.50 8.41
CA GLU A 121 21.82 8.78 8.17
C GLU A 121 23.27 8.76 8.66
N SER A 122 23.51 8.18 9.84
CA SER A 122 24.86 8.03 10.40
C SER A 122 25.73 7.10 9.54
N THR A 123 25.16 6.06 8.94
CA THR A 123 25.90 5.15 8.05
C THR A 123 26.13 5.69 6.65
N VAL A 124 25.16 6.39 6.07
CA VAL A 124 25.30 7.02 4.75
C VAL A 124 26.28 8.18 4.81
N GLY A 125 26.36 8.89 5.94
CA GLY A 125 27.41 9.88 6.20
C GLY A 125 28.82 9.31 6.28
N LEU A 126 28.98 8.01 6.59
CA LEU A 126 30.29 7.34 6.67
C LEU A 126 30.81 6.85 5.31
N THR A 127 29.95 6.70 4.30
CA THR A 127 30.33 6.24 2.97
C THR A 127 30.69 7.37 1.99
N ASN A 128 30.62 8.63 2.42
CA ASN A 128 30.83 9.83 1.60
C ASN A 128 32.15 10.57 1.90
N TRP A 129 33.23 9.86 2.20
CA TRP A 129 34.59 10.40 2.36
C TRP A 129 35.61 9.63 1.52
#